data_AF-A0AAN8IRV5-F1
#
_entry.id   AF-A0AAN8IRV5-F1
#
_cell.length_a   1.000
_cell.length_b   1.000
_cell.length_c   1.000
_cell.angle_alpha   90.00
_cell.angle_beta   90.00
_cell.angle_gamma   90.00
#
_symmetry.space_group_name_H-M   'P 1'
#
loop_
_entity.id
_entity.type
_entity.pdbx_description
1 polymer ?
#
loop_
_entity_poly.entity_id
_entity_poly.type
_entity_poly.pdbx_seq_one_letter_code
_entity_poly.pdbx_strand_id
1 'polypeptide(L)'
;MSYFRRNRPFINPELTAPSLLSGLIYGTATCFFFSANQHLDPIVAYPILAKAPGIVCAMWAILLFKEIKGRWDLLHLTAGILVTLIGITLITISKTNLWA
;
A
#
# COMPACT_ATOMS: atom_id res chain seq x y z
N MET A 1 5.86 34.57 -17.10
CA MET A 1 5.43 34.01 -18.40
C MET A 1 4.26 33.03 -18.21
N SER A 2 3.05 33.51 -17.83
CA SER A 2 1.84 32.63 -17.72
C SER A 2 0.54 33.43 -17.74
N TYR A 3 0.45 34.48 -18.56
CA TYR A 3 -0.79 35.28 -18.69
C TYR A 3 -1.61 34.91 -19.93
N PHE A 4 -1.17 33.94 -20.74
CA PHE A 4 -1.79 33.62 -22.03
C PHE A 4 -1.99 32.12 -22.26
N ARG A 5 -2.57 31.42 -21.27
CA ARG A 5 -3.20 30.10 -21.51
C ARG A 5 -4.66 30.20 -21.08
N ARG A 6 -5.48 30.60 -22.06
CA ARG A 6 -6.94 30.71 -21.98
C ARG A 6 -7.56 29.36 -21.64
N ASN A 7 -7.62 29.02 -20.35
CA ASN A 7 -8.51 28.03 -19.73
C ASN A 7 -8.62 26.65 -20.42
N ARG A 8 -7.62 26.25 -21.21
CA ARG A 8 -7.51 24.89 -21.75
C ARG A 8 -6.37 24.23 -21.00
N PRO A 9 -6.63 23.59 -19.84
CA PRO A 9 -5.63 22.71 -19.26
C PRO A 9 -5.24 21.73 -20.37
N PHE A 10 -3.94 21.61 -20.63
CA PHE A 10 -3.41 20.71 -21.64
C PHE A 10 -3.57 19.30 -21.08
N ILE A 11 -4.78 18.77 -21.17
CA ILE A 11 -5.16 17.45 -20.70
C ILE A 11 -4.81 16.51 -21.84
N ASN A 12 -3.65 15.85 -21.73
CA ASN A 12 -3.37 14.73 -22.60
C ASN A 12 -4.38 13.62 -22.24
N PRO A 13 -5.21 13.17 -23.19
CA PRO A 13 -6.17 12.10 -22.92
C PRO A 13 -5.47 10.82 -22.44
N GLU A 14 -4.24 10.57 -22.91
CA GLU A 14 -3.39 9.47 -22.44
C GLU A 14 -2.99 9.54 -20.96
N LEU A 15 -2.86 10.73 -20.38
CA LEU A 15 -2.53 10.91 -18.95
C LEU A 15 -3.77 10.92 -18.07
N THR A 16 -4.94 11.19 -18.66
CA THR A 16 -6.20 11.31 -17.90
C THR A 16 -6.66 9.94 -17.41
N ALA A 17 -6.64 8.93 -18.28
CA ALA A 17 -7.03 7.57 -17.93
C ALA A 17 -6.22 6.96 -16.75
N PRO A 18 -4.87 6.98 -16.75
CA PRO A 18 -4.08 6.44 -15.62
C PRO A 18 -4.25 7.28 -14.35
N SER A 19 -4.47 8.59 -14.45
CA SER A 19 -4.73 9.45 -13.29
C SER A 19 -6.08 9.17 -12.62
N LEU A 20 -7.11 8.84 -13.41
CA LEU A 20 -8.42 8.43 -12.88
C LEU A 20 -8.33 7.05 -12.19
N LEU A 21 -7.62 6.10 -12.81
CA LEU A 21 -7.38 4.78 -12.25
C LEU A 21 -6.60 4.85 -10.93
N SER A 22 -5.53 5.65 -10.87
CA SER A 22 -4.77 5.82 -9.62
C SER A 22 -5.61 6.48 -8.53
N GLY A 23 -6.48 7.42 -8.89
CA GLY A 23 -7.45 8.03 -7.97
C GLY A 23 -8.45 7.01 -7.39
N LEU A 24 -8.98 6.11 -8.23
CA LEU A 24 -9.88 5.03 -7.78
C LEU A 24 -9.17 4.04 -6.85
N ILE A 25 -7.95 3.62 -7.19
CA ILE A 25 -7.13 2.74 -6.34
C ILE A 25 -6.84 3.43 -5.00
N TYR A 26 -6.49 4.72 -5.02
CA TYR A 26 -6.23 5.46 -3.79
C TYR A 26 -7.49 5.62 -2.94
N GLY A 27 -8.64 5.93 -3.56
CA GLY A 27 -9.92 6.05 -2.87
C GLY A 27 -10.37 4.74 -2.21
N THR A 28 -10.18 3.60 -2.89
CA THR A 28 -10.47 2.29 -2.27
C THR A 28 -9.52 2.00 -1.10
N ALA A 29 -8.23 2.32 -1.24
CA ALA A 29 -7.25 2.15 -0.17
C ALA A 29 -7.58 3.00 1.07
N THR A 30 -8.03 4.25 0.90
CA THR A 30 -8.42 5.11 2.02
C THR A 30 -9.70 4.63 2.70
N CYS A 31 -10.67 4.08 1.96
CA CYS A 31 -11.84 3.43 2.55
C CYS A 31 -11.46 2.23 3.42
N PHE A 32 -10.55 1.36 2.95
CA PHE A 32 -10.01 0.26 3.74
C PHE A 32 -9.25 0.75 4.97
N PHE A 33 -8.50 1.84 4.85
CA PHE A 33 -7.81 2.47 5.98
C PHE A 33 -8.78 2.92 7.06
N PHE A 34 -9.87 3.61 6.69
CA PHE A 34 -10.90 4.02 7.66
C PHE A 34 -11.56 2.83 8.33
N SER A 35 -11.94 1.80 7.57
CA SER A 35 -12.56 0.58 8.12
C SER A 35 -11.63 -0.16 9.09
N ALA A 36 -10.33 -0.27 8.78
CA ALA A 36 -9.35 -0.90 9.63
C ALA A 36 -9.16 -0.17 10.96
N ASN A 37 -9.13 1.17 10.94
CA ASN A 37 -9.02 1.97 12.17
C ASN A 37 -10.27 1.88 13.07
N GLN A 38 -11.44 1.51 12.54
CA GLN A 38 -12.64 1.30 13.36
C GLN A 38 -12.67 -0.06 14.05
N HIS A 39 -12.04 -1.08 13.46
CA HIS A 39 -12.05 -2.45 14.00
C HIS A 39 -10.77 -2.79 14.77
N LEU A 40 -9.65 -2.11 14.51
CA LEU A 40 -8.37 -2.32 15.18
C LEU A 40 -7.90 -1.02 15.82
N ASP A 41 -7.23 -1.17 16.97
CA ASP A 41 -6.52 -0.06 17.60
C ASP A 41 -5.49 0.53 16.61
N PRO A 42 -5.43 1.87 16.46
CA PRO A 42 -4.55 2.54 15.50
C PRO A 42 -3.09 2.06 15.59
N ILE A 43 -2.61 1.72 16.79
CA ILE A 43 -1.25 1.21 17.02
C ILE A 43 -0.95 -0.09 16.27
N VAL A 44 -1.97 -0.92 15.98
CA VAL A 44 -1.82 -2.16 15.22
C VAL A 44 -2.08 -1.91 13.72
N ALA A 45 -3.05 -1.04 13.40
CA ALA A 45 -3.47 -0.80 12.02
C ALA A 45 -2.40 -0.08 11.17
N TYR A 46 -1.74 0.95 11.73
CA TYR A 46 -0.72 1.74 11.02
C TYR A 46 0.47 0.91 10.47
N PRO A 47 1.12 0.04 11.25
CA PRO A 47 2.25 -0.73 10.75
C PRO A 47 1.85 -1.71 9.63
N ILE A 48 0.63 -2.24 9.64
CA ILE A 48 0.09 -3.09 8.57
C ILE A 48 -0.08 -2.29 7.29
N LEU A 49 -0.75 -1.14 7.40
CA LEU A 49 -1.07 -0.26 6.28
C LEU A 49 0.18 0.36 5.66
N ALA A 50 1.23 0.62 6.43
CA ALA A 50 2.52 1.11 5.91
C ALA A 50 3.28 0.04 5.10
N LYS A 51 3.06 -1.25 5.39
CA LYS A 51 3.78 -2.37 4.75
C LYS A 51 3.03 -2.93 3.53
N ALA A 52 1.71 -2.93 3.56
CA ALA A 52 0.86 -3.40 2.47
C ALA A 52 1.18 -2.81 1.08
N PRO A 53 1.31 -1.48 0.88
CA PRO A 53 1.65 -0.92 -0.43
C PRO A 53 3.06 -1.32 -0.87
N GLY A 54 4.01 -1.48 0.06
CA GLY A 54 5.36 -1.97 -0.25
C GLY A 54 5.37 -3.39 -0.80
N ILE A 55 4.52 -4.28 -0.26
CA ILE A 55 4.37 -5.66 -0.76
C ILE A 55 3.73 -5.65 -2.15
N VAL A 56 2.68 -4.85 -2.36
CA VAL A 56 2.01 -4.74 -3.67
C VAL A 56 2.96 -4.18 -4.72
N CYS A 57 3.75 -3.15 -4.40
CA CYS A 57 4.77 -2.60 -5.28
C CYS A 57 5.85 -3.64 -5.63
N ALA A 58 6.33 -4.40 -4.64
CA ALA A 58 7.31 -5.47 -4.87
C ALA A 58 6.72 -6.57 -5.77
N MET A 59 5.48 -7.00 -5.52
CA MET A 59 4.79 -8.01 -6.31
C MET A 59 4.56 -7.55 -7.75
N TRP A 60 4.18 -6.28 -7.94
CA TRP A 60 4.02 -5.68 -9.27
C TRP A 60 5.36 -5.58 -10.02
N ALA A 61 6.44 -5.19 -9.33
CA ALA A 61 7.78 -5.14 -9.90
C ALA A 61 8.25 -6.51 -10.39
N ILE A 62 8.01 -7.57 -9.61
CA ILE A 62 8.35 -8.96 -9.98
C ILE A 62 7.54 -9.42 -11.20
N LEU A 63 6.24 -9.14 -11.26
CA LEU A 63 5.35 -9.55 -12.35
C LEU A 63 5.64 -8.82 -13.67
N LEU A 64 5.90 -7.50 -13.60
CA LEU A 64 6.08 -6.65 -14.78
C LEU A 64 7.45 -6.89 -15.44
N PHE A 65 8.52 -6.97 -14.65
CA PHE A 65 9.87 -7.18 -15.18
C PHE A 65 10.17 -8.65 -15.45
N LYS A 66 9.45 -9.58 -14.80
CA LYS A 66 9.64 -11.04 -14.97
C LYS A 66 11.10 -11.49 -14.78
N GLU A 67 11.90 -10.64 -14.13
CA GLU A 67 13.36 -10.72 -14.09
C GLU A 67 13.84 -11.77 -13.08
N ILE A 68 12.98 -12.11 -12.13
CA ILE A 68 13.36 -12.93 -10.99
C ILE A 68 12.81 -14.35 -11.18
N LYS A 69 13.65 -15.21 -11.73
CA LYS A 69 13.60 -16.68 -11.52
C LYS A 69 14.27 -17.10 -10.20
N GLY A 70 14.84 -16.16 -9.44
CA GLY A 70 15.64 -16.43 -8.25
C GLY A 70 14.81 -16.70 -6.99
N ARG A 71 15.07 -17.83 -6.32
CA ARG A 71 14.42 -18.21 -5.04
C ARG A 71 14.67 -17.22 -3.90
N TRP A 72 15.73 -16.40 -4.00
CA TRP A 72 16.19 -15.48 -2.95
C TRP A 72 15.35 -14.21 -2.82
N ASP A 73 14.83 -13.66 -3.91
CA ASP A 73 13.89 -12.54 -3.89
C ASP A 73 12.52 -12.96 -3.35
N LEU A 74 12.07 -14.17 -3.73
CA LEU A 74 10.87 -14.75 -3.17
C LEU A 74 11.04 -14.98 -1.66
N LEU A 75 12.21 -15.49 -1.23
CA LEU A 75 12.56 -15.63 0.18
C LEU A 75 12.52 -14.30 0.93
N HIS A 76 13.10 -13.22 0.39
CA HIS A 76 13.05 -11.89 1.02
C HIS A 76 11.61 -11.36 1.12
N LEU A 77 10.78 -11.59 0.11
CA LEU A 77 9.38 -11.18 0.11
C LEU A 77 8.57 -11.96 1.15
N THR A 78 8.74 -13.29 1.20
CA THR A 78 8.11 -14.13 2.23
C THR A 78 8.63 -13.83 3.63
N ALA A 79 9.92 -13.54 3.81
CA ALA A 79 10.49 -13.15 5.10
C ALA A 79 9.92 -11.81 5.58
N GLY A 80 9.74 -10.84 4.68
CA GLY A 80 9.08 -9.57 4.99
C GLY A 80 7.61 -9.76 5.42
N ILE A 81 6.89 -10.67 4.77
CA ILE A 81 5.51 -11.02 5.15
C ILE A 81 5.48 -11.72 6.52
N LEU A 82 6.39 -12.67 6.77
CA LEU A 82 6.46 -13.36 8.05
C LEU A 82 6.81 -12.41 9.20
N VAL A 83 7.80 -11.53 9.00
CA VAL A 83 8.19 -10.52 10.00
C VAL A 83 7.05 -9.55 10.29
N THR A 84 6.27 -9.15 9.28
CA THR A 84 5.11 -8.30 9.49
C THR A 84 3.99 -9.03 10.22
N LEU A 85 3.70 -10.29 9.88
CA LEU A 85 2.74 -11.13 10.60
C LEU A 85 3.15 -11.33 12.07
N ILE A 86 4.44 -11.60 12.34
CA ILE A 86 4.98 -11.71 13.70
C ILE A 86 4.86 -10.39 14.46
N GLY A 87 5.13 -9.26 13.79
CA GLY A 87 4.96 -7.94 14.37
C GLY A 87 3.51 -7.67 14.77
N ILE A 88 2.56 -8.00 13.89
CA ILE A 88 1.13 -7.83 14.15
C ILE A 88 0.70 -8.68 15.35
N THR A 89 1.07 -9.96 15.36
CA THR A 89 0.71 -10.86 16.47
C THR A 89 1.33 -10.43 17.79
N LEU A 90 2.58 -9.95 17.81
CA LEU A 90 3.21 -9.40 19.02
C LEU A 90 2.46 -8.17 19.56
N ILE A 91 2.07 -7.24 18.68
CA ILE A 91 1.35 -6.03 19.09
C ILE A 91 -0.05 -6.40 19.61
N THR A 92 -0.75 -7.32 18.94
CA THR A 92 -2.05 -7.84 19.40
C THR A 92 -1.93 -8.48 20.77
N ILE A 93 -0.94 -9.37 20.98
CA ILE A 93 -0.70 -10.04 22.27
C ILE A 93 -0.35 -9.03 23.37
N SER A 94 0.48 -8.03 23.06
CA SER A 94 0.87 -6.97 23.99
C SER A 94 -0.33 -6.14 24.42
N LYS A 95 -1.23 -5.80 23.49
CA LYS A 95 -2.48 -5.12 23.82
C LYS A 95 -3.37 -5.99 24.70
N THR A 96 -3.57 -7.28 24.39
CA THR A 96 -4.38 -8.17 25.23
C THR A 96 -3.84 -8.38 26.65
N ASN A 97 -2.51 -8.37 26.85
CA ASN A 97 -1.91 -8.44 28.19
C ASN A 97 -1.98 -7.12 28.97
N LEU A 98 -2.21 -5.99 28.31
CA LEU A 98 -2.36 -4.69 28.99
C LEU A 98 -3.76 -4.52 29.63
N TRP A 99 -4.73 -5.37 29.29
CA TRP A 99 -6.11 -5.34 29.78
C TRP A 99 -6.48 -6.56 30.65
N ALA A 100 -5.50 -7.39 31.05
CA ALA A 100 -5.65 -8.50 32.00
C ALA A 100 -5.05 -8.11 33.36
#